data_AF-A0A4C1V4H0-F1
#
_entry.id   AF-A0A4C1V4H0-F1
#
_cell.length_a   1.000
_cell.length_b   1.000
_cell.length_c   1.000
_cell.angle_alpha   90.00
_cell.angle_beta   90.00
_cell.angle_gamma   90.00
#
_symmetry.space_group_name_H-M   'P 1'
#
loop_
_entity.id
_entity.type
_entity.pdbx_description
1 polymer ?
#
loop_
_entity_poly.entity_id
_entity_poly.type
_entity_poly.pdbx_seq_one_letter_code
_entity_poly.pdbx_strand_id
1 'polypeptide(L)'
;MREETSKRSIVWKYIPLGAPFMGGARERLVRSVKTALYNVLHEQHPHEETLHTLLCEAEYTLNSRSLTHVSVQIEDDEALTPNRFLSGGSGRAQIDTREFHRRQLR
;
A
#
# COMPACT_ATOMS: atom_id res chain seq x y z
N MET A 1 -15.79 3.03 18.60
CA MET A 1 -15.03 3.86 17.63
C MET A 1 -14.66 5.22 18.19
N ARG A 2 -15.61 6.11 18.55
CA ARG A 2 -15.29 7.44 19.12
C ARG A 2 -14.51 7.39 20.44
N GLU A 3 -14.82 6.43 21.30
CA GLU A 3 -14.09 6.20 22.55
C GLU A 3 -12.62 5.83 22.31
N GLU A 4 -12.39 4.85 21.42
CA GLU A 4 -11.03 4.40 21.05
C GLU A 4 -10.20 5.49 20.35
N THR A 5 -10.83 6.32 19.50
CA THR A 5 -10.13 7.45 18.88
C THR A 5 -9.79 8.54 19.89
N SER A 6 -10.67 8.78 20.87
CA SER A 6 -10.42 9.75 21.96
C SER A 6 -9.23 9.34 22.82
N LYS A 7 -9.11 8.05 23.17
CA LYS A 7 -7.96 7.50 23.92
C LYS A 7 -6.62 7.74 23.21
N ARG A 8 -6.63 7.79 21.88
CA ARG A 8 -5.43 7.95 21.03
C ARG A 8 -5.24 9.38 20.52
N SER A 9 -6.01 10.35 21.02
CA SER A 9 -5.99 11.74 20.53
C SER A 9 -6.22 11.87 19.01
N ILE A 10 -7.02 10.96 18.44
CA ILE A 10 -7.37 10.95 17.01
C ILE A 10 -8.69 11.69 16.82
N VAL A 11 -8.68 12.74 15.99
CA VAL A 11 -9.90 13.46 15.59
C VAL A 11 -10.57 12.74 14.42
N TRP A 12 -11.71 12.10 14.68
CA TRP A 12 -12.49 11.44 13.64
C TRP A 12 -13.36 12.45 12.87
N LYS A 13 -13.19 12.51 11.54
CA LYS A 13 -13.98 13.37 10.65
C LYS A 13 -14.79 12.52 9.67
N TYR A 14 -16.10 12.79 9.57
CA TYR A 14 -16.97 12.14 8.59
C TYR A 14 -17.00 12.92 7.28
N ILE A 15 -17.27 12.23 6.18
CA ILE A 15 -17.56 12.88 4.90
C ILE A 15 -18.93 13.57 5.03
N PRO A 16 -19.04 14.87 4.73
CA PRO A 16 -20.32 15.58 4.74
C PRO A 16 -21.33 14.97 3.77
N LEU A 17 -22.61 14.99 4.16
CA LEU A 17 -23.70 14.66 3.24
C LEU A 17 -23.63 15.60 2.03
N GLY A 18 -23.72 15.05 0.82
CA GLY A 18 -23.61 15.83 -0.43
C GLY A 18 -22.18 16.11 -0.92
N ALA A 19 -21.15 15.63 -0.23
CA ALA A 19 -19.75 15.78 -0.65
C ALA A 19 -19.03 14.43 -0.91
N PRO A 20 -19.59 13.53 -1.76
CA PRO A 20 -19.00 12.20 -1.99
C PRO A 20 -17.58 12.26 -2.57
N PHE A 21 -17.24 13.32 -3.30
CA PHE A 21 -15.91 13.54 -3.88
C PHE A 21 -14.78 13.61 -2.83
N MET A 22 -15.08 13.95 -1.57
CA MET A 22 -14.08 13.99 -0.50
C MET A 22 -13.50 12.60 -0.16
N GLY A 23 -14.18 11.52 -0.55
CA GLY A 23 -13.70 10.14 -0.39
C GLY A 23 -12.82 9.63 -1.54
N GLY A 24 -12.66 10.40 -2.62
CA GLY A 24 -12.14 9.88 -3.89
C GLY A 24 -10.74 9.25 -3.83
N ALA A 25 -9.83 9.81 -3.02
CA ALA A 25 -8.49 9.24 -2.83
C ALA A 25 -8.54 7.85 -2.19
N ARG A 26 -9.36 7.69 -1.14
CA ARG A 26 -9.56 6.40 -0.46
C ARG A 26 -10.20 5.38 -1.40
N GLU A 27 -11.22 5.79 -2.14
CA GLU A 27 -11.90 4.91 -3.10
C GLU A 27 -10.96 4.47 -4.23
N ARG A 28 -10.08 5.35 -4.69
CA ARG A 28 -9.08 5.01 -5.70
C ARG A 28 -8.04 4.01 -5.16
N LEU A 29 -7.61 4.16 -3.90
CA LEU A 29 -6.75 3.16 -3.25
C LEU A 29 -7.45 1.80 -3.11
N VAL A 30 -8.72 1.79 -2.68
CA VAL A 30 -9.53 0.56 -2.62
C VAL A 30 -9.63 -0.11 -3.99
N ARG A 31 -9.81 0.68 -5.07
CA ARG A 31 -9.81 0.15 -6.43
C ARG A 31 -8.46 -0.49 -6.78
N SER A 32 -7.34 0.17 -6.47
CA SER A 32 -6.01 -0.37 -6.77
C SER A 32 -5.74 -1.72 -6.08
N VAL A 33 -6.11 -1.84 -4.79
CA VAL A 33 -6.00 -3.11 -4.05
C VAL A 33 -6.86 -4.18 -4.71
N LYS A 34 -8.13 -3.87 -5.01
CA LYS A 34 -9.04 -4.81 -5.67
C LYS A 34 -8.51 -5.25 -7.02
N THR A 35 -7.96 -4.34 -7.84
CA THR A 35 -7.36 -4.69 -9.13
C THR A 35 -6.18 -5.65 -8.97
N ALA A 36 -5.30 -5.42 -7.98
CA ALA A 36 -4.21 -6.35 -7.70
C ALA A 36 -4.74 -7.74 -7.31
N LEU A 37 -5.75 -7.79 -6.43
CA LEU A 37 -6.39 -9.05 -6.04
C LEU A 37 -7.08 -9.74 -7.21
N TYR A 38 -7.87 -9.04 -8.03
CA TYR A 38 -8.56 -9.64 -9.18
C TYR A 38 -7.62 -10.24 -10.23
N ASN A 39 -6.40 -9.71 -10.34
CA ASN A 39 -5.42 -10.22 -11.29
C ASN A 39 -4.75 -11.51 -10.82
N VAL A 40 -4.67 -11.74 -9.50
CA VAL A 40 -3.95 -12.88 -8.91
C VAL A 40 -4.92 -13.95 -8.37
N LEU A 41 -6.04 -13.52 -7.81
CA LEU A 41 -7.05 -14.38 -7.24
C LEU A 41 -8.02 -14.84 -8.33
N HIS A 42 -7.93 -16.12 -8.67
CA HIS A 42 -8.85 -16.78 -9.61
C HIS A 42 -9.97 -17.57 -8.91
N GLU A 43 -9.93 -17.66 -7.58
CA GLU A 43 -10.90 -18.38 -6.75
C GLU A 43 -11.99 -17.43 -6.22
N GLN A 44 -13.23 -17.92 -6.11
CA GLN A 44 -14.33 -17.12 -5.55
C GLN A 44 -14.26 -16.99 -4.02
N HIS A 45 -13.71 -18.00 -3.32
CA HIS A 45 -13.66 -18.06 -1.87
C HIS A 45 -12.29 -18.58 -1.40
N PRO A 46 -11.24 -17.74 -1.45
CA PRO A 46 -9.92 -18.15 -0.98
C PRO A 46 -9.95 -18.50 0.50
N HIS A 47 -9.04 -19.39 0.90
CA HIS A 47 -8.73 -19.57 2.31
C HIS A 47 -8.23 -18.26 2.94
N GLU A 48 -8.47 -18.12 4.25
CA GLU A 48 -8.09 -16.92 5.01
C GLU A 48 -6.58 -16.63 4.87
N GLU A 49 -5.74 -17.65 4.98
CA GLU A 49 -4.29 -17.53 4.84
C GLU A 49 -3.87 -17.00 3.46
N THR A 50 -4.52 -17.50 2.40
CA THR A 50 -4.27 -17.06 1.02
C THR A 50 -4.69 -15.61 0.84
N LEU A 51 -5.90 -15.24 1.29
CA LEU A 51 -6.38 -13.88 1.19
C LEU A 51 -5.49 -12.91 1.97
N HIS A 52 -5.08 -13.27 3.18
CA HIS A 52 -4.17 -12.48 4.00
C HIS A 52 -2.83 -12.26 3.28
N THR A 53 -2.24 -13.33 2.74
CA THR A 53 -0.97 -13.24 2.00
C THR A 53 -1.09 -12.32 0.80
N LEU A 54 -2.14 -12.47 -0.01
CA LEU A 54 -2.37 -11.61 -1.18
C LEU A 54 -2.60 -10.15 -0.80
N LEU A 55 -3.26 -9.87 0.33
CA LEU A 55 -3.43 -8.52 0.84
C LEU A 55 -2.08 -7.90 1.26
N CYS A 56 -1.20 -8.66 1.91
CA CYS A 56 0.15 -8.21 2.24
C CYS A 56 0.97 -7.90 0.98
N GLU A 57 0.89 -8.74 -0.05
CA GLU A 57 1.56 -8.50 -1.33
C GLU A 57 1.02 -7.26 -2.06
N ALA A 58 -0.31 -7.09 -2.06
CA ALA A 58 -0.95 -5.91 -2.63
C ALA A 58 -0.53 -4.64 -1.88
N GLU A 59 -0.49 -4.67 -0.54
CA GLU A 59 0.00 -3.58 0.29
C GLU A 59 1.45 -3.22 -0.05
N TYR A 60 2.35 -4.22 -0.06
CA TYR A 60 3.76 -4.02 -0.39
C TYR A 60 3.92 -3.41 -1.79
N THR A 61 3.20 -3.93 -2.77
CA THR A 61 3.24 -3.45 -4.16
C THR A 61 2.80 -1.99 -4.26
N LEU A 62 1.70 -1.61 -3.60
CA LEU A 62 1.20 -0.25 -3.65
C LEU A 62 2.11 0.74 -2.90
N ASN A 63 2.69 0.31 -1.78
CA ASN A 63 3.53 1.16 -0.95
C ASN A 63 4.99 1.29 -1.45
N SER A 64 5.44 0.35 -2.29
CA SER A 64 6.75 0.38 -2.96
C SER A 64 6.72 1.04 -4.36
N ARG A 65 5.53 1.25 -4.92
CA ARG A 65 5.37 1.86 -6.25
C ARG A 65 5.84 3.31 -6.24
N SER A 66 6.58 3.72 -7.28
CA SER A 66 7.03 5.09 -7.45
C SER A 66 5.87 6.09 -7.65
N LEU A 67 5.89 7.18 -6.91
CA LEU A 67 5.04 8.38 -7.05
C LEU A 67 5.65 9.39 -8.03
N THR A 68 6.99 9.41 -8.13
CA THR A 68 7.72 10.28 -9.06
C THR A 68 8.26 9.49 -10.24
N HIS A 69 8.78 10.20 -11.23
CA HIS A 69 9.52 9.63 -12.35
C HIS A 69 10.65 8.74 -11.81
N VAL A 70 10.81 7.56 -12.42
CA VAL A 70 11.94 6.66 -12.18
C VAL A 70 13.00 7.01 -13.21
N SER A 71 14.11 7.59 -12.76
CA SER A 71 15.21 7.89 -13.68
C SER A 71 15.93 6.62 -14.12
N VAL A 72 16.51 6.68 -15.32
CA VAL A 72 17.40 5.66 -15.88
C VAL A 72 18.87 6.00 -15.59
N GLN A 73 19.15 7.24 -15.18
CA GLN A 73 20.51 7.67 -14.82
C GLN A 73 20.82 7.26 -13.37
N ILE A 74 22.07 6.87 -13.12
CA ILE A 74 22.52 6.38 -11.80
C ILE A 74 22.72 7.55 -10.84
N GLU A 75 22.99 8.74 -11.38
CA GLU A 75 23.27 9.97 -10.63
C GLU A 75 22.01 10.68 -10.12
N ASP A 76 20.84 10.32 -10.66
CA ASP A 76 19.57 10.93 -10.27
C ASP A 76 19.03 10.34 -8.97
N ASP A 77 18.28 11.15 -8.21
CA ASP A 77 17.64 10.70 -6.98
C ASP A 77 16.67 9.52 -7.24
N GLU A 78 16.72 8.51 -6.36
CA GLU A 78 15.80 7.39 -6.39
C GLU A 78 14.35 7.91 -6.35
N ALA A 79 13.42 7.24 -7.05
CA ALA A 79 12.03 7.66 -7.11
C ALA A 79 11.35 7.63 -5.73
N LEU A 80 10.50 8.62 -5.45
CA LEU A 80 9.75 8.70 -4.20
C LEU A 80 8.64 7.67 -4.19
N THR A 81 8.63 6.79 -3.19
CA THR A 81 7.55 5.82 -2.95
C THR A 81 6.69 6.27 -1.76
N PRO A 82 5.43 5.79 -1.62
CA PRO A 82 4.61 6.08 -0.44
C PRO A 82 5.29 5.72 0.87
N ASN A 83 5.92 4.55 0.96
CA ASN A 83 6.68 4.15 2.15
C ASN A 83 7.78 5.17 2.47
N ARG A 84 8.57 5.56 1.46
CA ARG A 84 9.66 6.53 1.66
C ARG A 84 9.14 7.90 2.07
N PHE A 85 8.00 8.32 1.54
CA PHE A 85 7.34 9.57 1.89
C PHE A 85 6.83 9.55 3.34
N LEU A 86 6.14 8.48 3.76
CA LEU A 86 5.56 8.35 5.11
C LEU A 86 6.62 8.14 6.19
N SER A 87 7.73 7.47 5.86
CA SER A 87 8.86 7.27 6.80
C SER A 87 9.78 8.49 6.94
N GLY A 88 9.57 9.57 6.19
CA GLY A 88 10.26 10.85 6.40
C GLY A 88 11.58 11.04 5.64
N GLY A 89 11.89 10.24 4.61
CA GLY A 89 13.08 10.41 3.77
C GLY A 89 14.38 9.85 4.36
N SER A 90 15.09 9.08 3.52
CA SER A 90 16.38 8.40 3.77
C SER A 90 16.53 7.72 5.14
N GLY A 91 16.07 6.46 5.25
CA GLY A 91 16.56 5.56 6.29
C GLY A 91 15.53 4.58 6.85
N ARG A 92 15.31 3.47 6.14
CA ARG A 92 15.41 2.09 6.70
C ARG A 92 15.02 1.06 5.63
N ALA A 93 16.04 0.27 5.28
CA ALA A 93 16.03 -1.00 4.56
C ALA A 93 15.06 -1.11 3.37
N GLN A 94 15.60 -0.95 2.16
CA GLN A 94 15.18 -1.83 1.07
C GLN A 94 15.18 -3.26 1.63
N ILE A 95 14.02 -3.91 1.70
CA ILE A 95 13.98 -5.36 1.80
C ILE A 95 14.71 -5.82 0.55
N ASP A 96 15.88 -6.43 0.71
CA ASP A 96 16.65 -6.97 -0.39
C ASP A 96 15.74 -7.95 -1.14
N THR A 97 15.24 -7.52 -2.30
CA THR A 97 14.35 -8.31 -3.16
C THR A 97 15.07 -9.60 -3.61
N ARG A 98 16.40 -9.65 -3.52
CA ARG A 98 17.19 -10.87 -3.75
C ARG A 98 16.96 -11.92 -2.67
N GLU A 99 16.59 -11.56 -1.45
CA GLU A 99 16.29 -12.54 -0.39
C GLU A 99 14.91 -13.18 -0.57
N PHE A 100 13.92 -12.42 -1.07
CA PHE A 100 12.58 -12.95 -1.36
C PHE A 100 12.61 -13.95 -2.53
N HIS A 101 13.36 -13.67 -3.60
CA HIS A 101 13.59 -14.65 -4.68
C HIS A 101 14.43 -15.86 -4.24
N ARG A 102 15.34 -15.70 -3.27
CA ARG A 102 16.14 -16.82 -2.75
C ARG A 102 15.32 -17.78 -1.86
N ARG A 103 14.21 -17.32 -1.27
CA ARG A 103 13.31 -18.15 -0.45
C ARG A 103 12.27 -18.94 -1.25
N GLN A 104 11.97 -18.54 -2.48
CA GLN A 104 10.99 -19.21 -3.36
C GLN A 104 11.59 -20.31 -4.26
N LEU A 105 12.90 -20.57 -4.15
CA LEU A 105 13.63 -21.60 -4.90
C LEU A 105 14.22 -22.70 -3.99
N ARG A 106 13.60 -22.94 -2.83
CA ARG A 106 13.90 -24.10 -1.97
C ARG A 106 12.65 -24.93 -1.75
#